data_AF-A0A7S3SEK6-F1
#
_entry.id   AF-A0A7S3SEK6-F1
#
_cell.length_a   1.000
_cell.length_b   1.000
_cell.length_c   1.000
_cell.angle_alpha   90.00
_cell.angle_beta   90.00
_cell.angle_gamma   90.00
#
_symmetry.space_group_name_H-M   'P 1'
#
loop_
_entity.id
_entity.type
_entity.pdbx_description
1 polymer ?
#
loop_
_entity_poly.entity_id
_entity_poly.type
_entity_poly.pdbx_seq_one_letter_code
_entity_poly.pdbx_strand_id
1 'polypeptide(L)'
;AVICRGGLAVRLTSMSDHKATDPAEAKRVIEAGGSIFNERVNGMLAISRAFGDHQLKAPALPNDVVSNVPDITSTELTDQDMFVIVACDGLWDVVEDQESVNLVLEGIRELMALLPNMGQDSLT
;
A
#
# COMPACT_ATOMS: atom_id res chain seq x y z
N ALA A 1 -0.01 -0.99 2.03
CA ALA A 1 -0.72 -1.02 3.34
C ALA A 1 -0.29 -2.26 4.10
N VAL A 2 -0.11 -2.13 5.41
CA VAL A 2 0.45 -3.17 6.29
C VAL A 2 -0.47 -3.33 7.50
N ILE A 3 -0.80 -4.56 7.89
CA ILE A 3 -1.44 -4.86 9.17
C ILE A 3 -0.38 -5.30 10.19
N CYS A 4 -0.49 -4.82 11.42
CA CYS A 4 0.27 -5.35 12.55
C CYS A 4 -0.48 -6.53 13.15
N ARG A 5 0.09 -7.74 13.04
CA ARG A 5 -0.45 -8.99 13.58
C ARG A 5 0.55 -9.62 14.55
N GLY A 6 0.23 -9.63 15.84
CA GLY A 6 1.12 -10.16 16.87
C GLY A 6 2.46 -9.41 16.95
N GLY A 7 2.47 -8.12 16.62
CA GLY A 7 3.69 -7.30 16.53
C GLY A 7 4.48 -7.43 15.22
N LEU A 8 4.03 -8.28 14.29
CA LEU A 8 4.66 -8.46 12.99
C LEU A 8 3.92 -7.70 11.90
N ALA A 9 4.68 -7.14 10.97
CA ALA A 9 4.15 -6.54 9.76
C ALA A 9 3.71 -7.63 8.77
N VAL A 10 2.46 -7.55 8.34
CA VAL A 10 1.91 -8.37 7.27
C VAL A 10 1.41 -7.45 6.17
N ARG A 11 1.99 -7.56 4.96
CA ARG A 11 1.56 -6.81 3.79
C ARG A 11 0.14 -7.23 3.40
N LEU A 12 -0.76 -6.26 3.25
CA LEU A 12 -2.15 -6.53 2.85
C LEU A 12 -2.35 -6.55 1.34
N THR A 13 -1.42 -6.01 0.56
CA THR A 13 -1.50 -5.99 -0.91
C THR A 13 -0.97 -7.31 -1.47
N SER A 14 -1.78 -8.04 -2.24
CA SER A 14 -1.40 -9.33 -2.82
C SER A 14 -0.39 -9.21 -3.94
N MET A 15 -0.45 -8.10 -4.67
CA MET A 15 0.55 -7.73 -5.67
C MET A 15 1.54 -6.72 -5.09
N SER A 16 2.76 -6.75 -5.63
CA SER A 16 3.72 -5.65 -5.52
C SER A 16 3.07 -4.31 -5.86
N ASP A 17 3.68 -3.22 -5.40
CA ASP A 17 3.22 -1.89 -5.79
C ASP A 17 3.11 -1.81 -7.31
N HIS A 18 1.99 -1.24 -7.80
CA HIS A 18 1.70 -1.11 -9.23
C HIS A 18 2.59 -0.04 -9.90
N LYS A 19 3.91 -0.22 -9.80
CA LYS A 19 4.92 0.60 -10.44
C LYS A 19 5.14 0.08 -11.87
N ALA A 20 5.54 0.97 -12.76
CA ALA A 20 5.86 0.63 -14.14
C ALA A 20 7.04 -0.36 -14.26
N THR A 21 7.85 -0.49 -13.20
CA THR A 21 8.97 -1.43 -13.08
C THR A 21 8.56 -2.82 -12.61
N ASP A 22 7.32 -3.01 -12.12
CA ASP A 22 6.83 -4.32 -11.77
C ASP A 22 6.69 -5.21 -13.02
N PRO A 23 7.26 -6.44 -13.05
CA PRO A 23 7.25 -7.27 -14.25
C PRO A 23 5.85 -7.65 -14.75
N ALA A 24 4.89 -7.89 -13.85
CA ALA A 24 3.53 -8.25 -14.25
C ALA A 24 2.81 -7.04 -14.86
N GLU A 25 2.99 -5.87 -14.25
CA GLU A 25 2.42 -4.62 -14.75
C GLU A 25 3.08 -4.17 -16.06
N ALA A 26 4.41 -4.26 -16.18
CA ALA A 26 5.13 -3.96 -17.41
C ALA A 26 4.65 -4.83 -18.58
N LYS A 27 4.47 -6.14 -18.33
CA LYS A 27 3.90 -7.06 -19.32
C LYS A 27 2.51 -6.63 -19.75
N ARG A 28 1.62 -6.31 -18.80
CA ARG A 28 0.25 -5.86 -19.10
C ARG A 28 0.25 -4.56 -19.93
N VAL A 29 1.10 -3.60 -19.59
CA VAL A 29 1.26 -2.33 -20.34
C VAL A 29 1.66 -2.61 -21.79
N ILE A 30 2.63 -3.50 -22.02
CA ILE A 30 3.11 -3.87 -23.35
C ILE A 30 2.01 -4.59 -24.15
N GLU A 31 1.27 -5.51 -23.52
CA GLU A 31 0.14 -6.22 -24.15
C GLU A 31 -1.01 -5.29 -24.52
N ALA A 32 -1.21 -4.20 -23.76
CA ALA A 32 -2.16 -3.14 -24.09
C ALA A 32 -1.67 -2.21 -25.24
N GLY A 33 -0.45 -2.39 -25.74
CA GLY A 33 0.15 -1.57 -26.80
C GLY A 33 0.92 -0.35 -26.29
N GLY A 34 1.21 -0.29 -25.00
CA GLY A 34 2.11 0.71 -24.41
C GLY A 34 3.58 0.27 -24.40
N SER A 35 4.42 1.06 -23.76
CA SER A 35 5.84 0.78 -23.55
C SER A 35 6.30 1.21 -22.15
N ILE A 36 7.44 0.65 -21.69
CA ILE A 36 8.13 1.12 -20.49
C ILE A 36 9.42 1.82 -20.93
N PHE A 37 9.56 3.09 -20.57
CA PHE A 37 10.74 3.90 -20.86
C PHE A 37 11.14 4.72 -19.62
N ASN A 38 12.41 4.64 -19.21
CA ASN A 38 12.89 5.24 -17.96
C ASN A 38 11.95 4.99 -16.76
N GLU A 39 11.59 3.73 -16.55
CA GLU A 39 10.74 3.30 -15.42
C GLU A 39 9.34 3.95 -15.44
N ARG A 40 8.86 4.35 -16.62
CA ARG A 40 7.56 5.01 -16.82
C ARG A 40 6.77 4.41 -17.96
N VAL A 41 5.46 4.29 -17.78
CA VAL A 41 4.48 3.94 -18.82
C VAL A 41 4.48 5.04 -19.88
N ASN A 42 4.79 4.65 -21.13
CA ASN A 42 4.98 5.52 -22.29
C ASN A 42 5.91 6.72 -22.00
N GLY A 43 6.86 6.58 -21.07
CA GLY A 43 7.75 7.66 -20.64
C GLY A 43 7.09 8.74 -19.77
N MET A 44 5.80 8.60 -19.42
CA MET A 44 5.03 9.63 -18.71
C MET A 44 4.85 9.29 -17.22
N LEU A 45 4.27 8.12 -16.91
CA LEU A 45 3.78 7.82 -15.57
C LEU A 45 4.58 6.70 -14.90
N ALA A 46 5.05 6.91 -13.66
CA ALA A 46 5.85 5.91 -12.92
C ALA A 46 5.00 4.77 -12.33
N ILE A 47 3.68 4.94 -12.30
CA ILE A 47 2.70 3.93 -11.89
C ILE A 47 1.94 3.40 -13.10
N SER A 48 1.47 2.17 -12.99
CA SER A 48 0.76 1.45 -14.05
C SER A 48 -0.76 1.41 -13.83
N ARG A 49 -1.26 1.84 -12.67
CA ARG A 49 -2.69 1.91 -12.38
C ARG A 49 -3.08 3.24 -11.73
N ALA A 50 -4.16 3.83 -12.21
CA ALA A 50 -4.73 5.07 -11.69
C ALA A 50 -6.17 5.24 -12.18
N PHE A 51 -7.00 6.00 -11.45
CA PHE A 51 -8.35 6.34 -11.91
C PHE A 51 -8.36 7.38 -13.03
N GLY A 52 -7.45 8.36 -13.01
CA GLY A 52 -7.34 9.46 -13.98
C GLY A 52 -6.58 9.10 -15.26
N ASP A 53 -5.69 9.98 -15.72
CA ASP A 53 -4.79 9.72 -16.85
C ASP A 53 -5.49 9.36 -18.16
N HIS A 54 -6.57 10.06 -18.49
CA HIS A 54 -7.40 9.78 -19.68
C HIS A 54 -6.61 9.72 -21.00
N GLN A 55 -5.50 10.46 -21.12
CA GLN A 55 -4.62 10.42 -22.29
C GLN A 55 -3.87 9.08 -22.47
N LEU A 56 -3.84 8.25 -21.42
CA LEU A 56 -3.25 6.90 -21.39
C LEU A 56 -4.33 5.80 -21.42
N LYS A 57 -5.56 6.15 -21.81
CA LYS A 57 -6.72 5.27 -21.78
C LYS A 57 -7.58 5.41 -23.02
N ALA A 58 -8.49 4.47 -23.23
CA ALA A 58 -9.53 4.61 -24.24
C ALA A 58 -10.48 5.77 -23.89
N PRO A 59 -10.92 6.58 -24.88
CA PRO A 59 -10.66 6.44 -26.32
C PRO A 59 -9.41 7.20 -26.81
N ALA A 60 -8.63 7.86 -25.95
CA ALA A 60 -7.43 8.59 -26.38
C ALA A 60 -6.34 7.67 -26.94
N LEU A 61 -6.28 6.43 -26.44
CA LEU A 61 -5.52 5.31 -26.99
C LEU A 61 -6.46 4.16 -27.38
N PRO A 62 -6.02 3.19 -28.20
CA PRO A 62 -6.82 2.02 -28.53
C PRO A 62 -7.19 1.15 -27.32
N ASN A 63 -6.34 1.12 -26.30
CA ASN A 63 -6.54 0.37 -25.05
C ASN A 63 -6.06 1.17 -23.83
N ASP A 64 -6.47 0.71 -22.65
CA ASP A 64 -6.03 1.26 -21.37
C ASP A 64 -4.63 0.77 -21.02
N VAL A 65 -3.60 1.57 -21.33
CA VAL A 65 -2.23 1.25 -20.93
C VAL A 65 -2.00 1.50 -19.43
N VAL A 66 -2.71 2.47 -18.86
CA VAL A 66 -2.85 2.64 -17.40
C VAL A 66 -4.22 2.08 -16.97
N SER A 67 -4.23 1.05 -16.12
CA SER A 67 -5.48 0.41 -15.70
C SER A 67 -6.17 1.19 -14.59
N ASN A 68 -7.51 1.21 -14.60
CA ASN A 68 -8.34 1.67 -13.47
C ASN A 68 -8.89 0.50 -12.63
N VAL A 69 -8.48 -0.74 -12.92
CA VAL A 69 -8.95 -1.93 -12.21
C VAL A 69 -8.09 -2.14 -10.95
N PRO A 70 -8.70 -2.11 -9.74
CA PRO A 70 -7.95 -2.31 -8.50
C PRO A 70 -7.50 -3.76 -8.34
N ASP A 71 -6.44 -3.96 -7.56
CA ASP A 71 -6.15 -5.25 -6.94
C ASP A 71 -6.91 -5.33 -5.61
N ILE A 72 -7.56 -6.46 -5.34
CA ILE A 72 -8.45 -6.63 -4.18
C ILE A 72 -8.04 -7.87 -3.42
N THR A 73 -7.70 -7.68 -2.15
CA THR A 73 -7.45 -8.74 -1.18
C THR A 73 -8.46 -8.74 -0.05
N SER A 74 -8.60 -9.88 0.60
CA SER A 74 -9.34 -10.03 1.86
C SER A 74 -8.50 -10.84 2.84
N THR A 75 -8.49 -10.42 4.10
CA THR A 75 -7.88 -11.17 5.20
C THR A 75 -8.88 -11.28 6.34
N GLU A 76 -8.90 -12.43 7.02
CA GLU A 76 -9.70 -12.61 8.22
C GLU A 76 -8.98 -11.96 9.42
N LEU A 77 -9.74 -11.22 10.23
CA LEU A 77 -9.23 -10.61 11.45
C LEU A 77 -9.09 -11.65 12.55
N THR A 78 -8.08 -11.45 13.39
CA THR A 78 -7.74 -12.30 14.53
C THR A 78 -7.53 -11.43 15.76
N ASP A 79 -7.60 -12.01 16.94
CA ASP A 79 -7.31 -11.30 18.20
C ASP A 79 -5.85 -10.79 18.31
N GLN A 80 -5.00 -11.17 17.35
CA GLN A 80 -3.62 -10.69 17.25
C GLN A 80 -3.48 -9.40 16.43
N ASP A 81 -4.52 -8.98 15.71
CA ASP A 81 -4.48 -7.79 14.88
C ASP A 81 -4.63 -6.52 15.73
N MET A 82 -3.65 -5.62 15.59
CA MET A 82 -3.58 -4.42 16.43
C MET A 82 -4.01 -3.15 15.69
N PHE A 83 -3.49 -2.95 14.48
CA PHE A 83 -3.76 -1.77 13.66
C PHE A 83 -3.37 -2.00 12.20
N VAL A 84 -3.85 -1.13 11.32
CA VAL A 84 -3.46 -1.08 9.90
C VAL A 84 -2.79 0.25 9.60
N ILE A 85 -1.67 0.22 8.89
CA ILE A 85 -0.98 1.38 8.35
C ILE A 85 -1.35 1.51 6.87
N VAL A 86 -1.96 2.65 6.54
CA VAL A 86 -2.25 3.08 5.16
C VAL A 86 -1.49 4.36 4.90
N ALA A 87 -0.60 4.35 3.92
CA ALA A 87 0.22 5.48 3.55
C ALA A 87 0.55 5.46 2.05
N CYS A 88 1.04 6.58 1.52
CA CYS A 88 1.54 6.69 0.15
C CYS A 88 3.01 6.24 0.04
N ASP A 89 3.50 6.22 -1.20
CA ASP A 89 4.90 5.94 -1.56
C ASP A 89 5.91 6.83 -0.81
N GLY A 90 5.56 8.07 -0.49
CA GLY A 90 6.42 8.95 0.33
C GLY A 90 6.86 8.34 1.67
N LEU A 91 6.09 7.41 2.26
CA LEU A 91 6.52 6.60 3.40
C LEU A 91 7.22 5.32 2.95
N TRP A 92 6.56 4.54 2.08
CA TRP A 92 7.00 3.19 1.73
C TRP A 92 8.28 3.13 0.89
N ASP A 93 8.67 4.23 0.25
CA ASP A 93 9.93 4.34 -0.49
C ASP A 93 11.15 4.45 0.45
N VAL A 94 10.96 4.78 1.74
CA VAL A 94 12.07 5.01 2.69
C VAL A 94 11.94 4.28 4.02
N VAL A 95 10.80 3.66 4.32
CA VAL A 95 10.56 2.90 5.56
C VAL A 95 10.11 1.48 5.22
N GLU A 96 10.77 0.49 5.82
CA GLU A 96 10.37 -0.91 5.66
C GLU A 96 9.08 -1.22 6.43
N ASP A 97 8.33 -2.24 5.97
CA ASP A 97 7.06 -2.61 6.59
C ASP A 97 7.17 -2.85 8.11
N GLN A 98 8.17 -3.64 8.53
CA GLN A 98 8.35 -3.95 9.95
C GLN A 98 8.84 -2.75 10.75
N GLU A 99 9.68 -1.89 10.15
CA GLU A 99 10.10 -0.65 10.78
C GLU A 99 8.90 0.26 11.06
N SER A 100 7.98 0.40 10.09
CA SER A 100 6.76 1.19 10.26
C SER A 100 5.87 0.66 11.40
N VAL A 101 5.74 -0.66 11.54
CA VAL A 101 4.99 -1.30 12.63
C VAL A 101 5.68 -1.05 13.98
N ASN A 102 7.00 -1.15 14.04
CA ASN A 102 7.77 -0.91 15.27
C ASN A 102 7.61 0.52 15.75
N LEU A 103 7.65 1.52 14.85
CA LEU A 103 7.46 2.93 15.18
C LEU A 103 6.07 3.20 15.76
N VAL A 104 5.02 2.60 15.18
CA VAL A 104 3.66 2.75 15.71
C VAL A 104 3.54 2.07 17.09
N LEU A 105 4.12 0.88 17.26
CA LEU A 105 4.13 0.18 18.56
C LEU A 105 4.86 0.97 19.64
N GLU A 106 5.98 1.62 19.30
CA GLU A 106 6.71 2.50 20.20
C GLU A 106 5.82 3.68 20.65
N GLY A 107 5.20 4.39 19.71
CA GLY A 107 4.29 5.49 20.03
C GLY A 107 3.08 5.06 20.89
N ILE A 108 2.53 3.87 20.63
CA ILE A 108 1.45 3.30 21.47
C ILE A 108 1.96 3.02 22.89
N ARG A 109 3.16 2.44 23.05
CA ARG A 109 3.75 2.15 24.36
C ARG A 109 4.02 3.43 25.15
N GLU A 110 4.54 4.45 24.51
CA GLU A 110 4.77 5.76 25.13
C GLU A 110 3.45 6.38 25.60
N LEU A 111 2.41 6.35 24.76
CA LEU A 111 1.08 6.85 25.14
C LEU A 111 0.50 6.07 26.33
N MET A 112 0.66 4.75 26.36
CA MET A 112 0.20 3.92 27.48
C MET A 112 0.97 4.22 28.77
N ALA A 113 2.27 4.48 28.69
CA ALA A 113 3.08 4.87 29.85
C ALA A 113 2.65 6.23 30.44
N LEU A 114 2.06 7.11 29.62
CA LEU A 114 1.54 8.42 30.03
C LEU A 114 0.11 8.35 30.58
N LEU A 115 -0.57 7.20 30.53
CA LEU A 115 -1.92 6.98 31.06
C LEU A 115 -1.96 6.02 32.27
N PRO A 116 -1.22 6.27 33.37
CA PRO A 116 -1.13 5.31 34.49
C PRO A 116 -2.44 5.04 35.26
N ASN A 117 -3.54 5.79 35.06
CA ASN A 117 -4.66 5.83 36.02
C ASN A 117 -6.08 5.57 35.46
N MET A 118 -6.25 4.74 34.43
CA MET A 118 -7.62 4.38 33.96
C MET A 118 -8.22 3.10 34.58
N GLY A 119 -7.80 2.67 35.77
CA GLY A 119 -8.28 1.39 36.34
C GLY A 119 -8.22 1.19 37.85
N GLN A 120 -8.14 2.23 38.69
CA GLN A 120 -8.15 2.04 40.16
C GLN A 120 -9.41 2.54 40.90
N ASP A 121 -10.38 3.16 40.23
CA ASP A 121 -11.64 3.57 40.88
C ASP A 121 -12.84 2.82 40.29
N SER A 122 -13.12 1.59 40.76
CA SER A 122 -14.48 0.98 40.79
C SER A 122 -14.52 -0.47 41.30
N LEU A 123 -13.70 -0.81 42.31
CA LEU A 123 -13.92 -1.99 43.13
C LEU A 123 -13.92 -1.61 44.62
N THR A 124 -14.95 -0.86 45.02
CA THR A 124 -15.52 -0.84 46.38
C THR A 124 -17.03 -0.96 46.28
#